data_AF-A0A2E6H188-F1
#
_entry.id   AF-A0A2E6H188-F1
#
_cell.length_a   1.000
_cell.length_b   1.000
_cell.length_c   1.000
_cell.angle_alpha   90.00
_cell.angle_beta   90.00
_cell.angle_gamma   90.00
#
_symmetry.space_group_name_H-M   'P 1'
#
loop_
_entity.id
_entity.type
_entity.pdbx_description
1 polymer ?
#
loop_
_entity_poly.entity_id
_entity_poly.type
_entity_poly.pdbx_seq_one_letter_code
_entity_poly.pdbx_strand_id
1 'polypeptide(L)'
;MLISEEVVWAKGRKASEVDKYTTWYSPSPECRLGGFTISTYTHNDFVGVSAHSSDGECNAKFFQIPLDKIEDFCKALVRVKKQVDTNH
;
A
#
# COMPACT_ATOMS: atom_id res chain seq x y z
N MET A 1 19.62 -5.77 -9.09
CA MET A 1 18.46 -5.57 -9.98
C MET A 1 17.29 -5.07 -9.15
N LEU A 2 16.52 -4.09 -9.63
CA LEU A 2 15.28 -3.63 -8.99
C LEU A 2 14.13 -4.55 -9.42
N ILE A 3 13.31 -4.99 -8.46
CA ILE A 3 12.06 -5.70 -8.66
C ILE A 3 10.96 -4.77 -8.14
N SER A 4 9.89 -4.56 -8.91
CA SER A 4 8.83 -3.63 -8.56
C SER A 4 7.48 -4.08 -9.10
N GLU A 5 6.43 -3.92 -8.30
CA GLU A 5 5.04 -4.24 -8.62
C GLU A 5 4.13 -3.11 -8.11
N GLU A 6 2.99 -2.88 -8.77
CA GLU A 6 2.02 -1.86 -8.37
C GLU A 6 0.66 -2.48 -7.98
N VAL A 7 0.07 -1.96 -6.90
CA VAL A 7 -1.30 -2.27 -6.50
C VAL A 7 -2.08 -0.96 -6.43
N VAL A 8 -3.03 -0.73 -7.34
CA VAL A 8 -3.72 0.56 -7.45
C VAL A 8 -5.23 0.40 -7.52
N TRP A 9 -5.96 1.21 -6.74
CA TRP A 9 -7.43 1.24 -6.69
C TRP A 9 -8.03 2.65 -6.86
N ALA A 10 -7.22 3.72 -6.80
CA ALA A 10 -7.61 5.07 -7.17
C ALA A 10 -6.45 5.83 -7.83
N LYS A 11 -6.70 6.63 -8.88
CA LYS A 11 -5.67 7.38 -9.63
C LYS A 11 -6.02 8.84 -9.90
N GLY A 12 -5.09 9.74 -9.62
CA GLY A 12 -5.17 11.15 -9.97
C GLY A 12 -6.31 11.91 -9.26
N ARG A 13 -6.65 13.10 -9.77
CA ARG A 13 -7.56 14.05 -9.10
C ARG A 13 -8.96 14.11 -9.71
N LYS A 14 -9.34 13.13 -10.53
CA LYS A 14 -10.67 13.10 -11.17
C LYS A 14 -11.77 12.91 -10.12
N ALA A 15 -12.90 13.60 -10.28
CA ALA A 15 -14.04 13.48 -9.37
C ALA A 15 -14.51 12.03 -9.22
N SER A 16 -14.50 11.25 -10.31
CA SER A 16 -14.85 9.82 -10.33
C SER A 16 -13.95 8.90 -9.51
N GLU A 17 -12.79 9.40 -9.07
CA GLU A 17 -11.79 8.64 -8.32
C GLU A 17 -11.82 8.99 -6.83
N VAL A 18 -12.46 10.11 -6.45
CA VAL A 18 -12.45 10.65 -5.09
C VAL A 18 -12.95 9.62 -4.08
N ASP A 19 -14.05 8.94 -4.38
CA ASP A 19 -14.68 7.97 -3.47
C ASP A 19 -13.93 6.63 -3.38
N LYS A 20 -12.96 6.40 -4.28
CA LYS A 20 -12.13 5.19 -4.26
C LYS A 20 -10.93 5.35 -3.34
N TYR A 21 -10.52 6.58 -3.04
CA TYR A 21 -9.41 6.81 -2.14
C TYR A 21 -9.73 6.35 -0.73
N THR A 22 -8.77 5.67 -0.11
CA THR A 22 -8.81 5.35 1.31
C THR A 22 -7.94 6.33 2.08
N THR A 23 -7.85 6.17 3.40
CA THR A 23 -7.08 7.08 4.26
C THR A 23 -5.73 6.48 4.61
N TRP A 24 -4.65 7.24 4.43
CA TRP A 24 -3.36 6.96 5.04
C TRP A 24 -3.15 7.87 6.24
N TYR A 25 -3.00 7.29 7.44
CA TYR A 25 -2.81 8.06 8.66
C TYR A 25 -1.57 8.95 8.57
N SER A 26 -1.74 10.23 8.88
CA SER A 26 -0.73 11.28 8.71
C SER A 26 -1.00 12.42 9.68
N PRO A 27 0.01 12.96 10.37
CA PRO A 27 -0.16 14.12 11.24
C PRO A 27 -0.39 15.45 10.48
N SER A 28 -0.25 15.43 9.14
CA SER A 28 -0.51 16.55 8.20
C SER A 28 -1.67 16.15 7.26
N PRO A 29 -2.45 17.10 6.68
CA PRO A 29 -3.85 16.89 6.31
C PRO A 29 -4.09 15.67 5.42
N GLU A 30 -5.31 15.14 5.58
CA GLU A 30 -5.86 13.90 4.99
C GLU A 30 -5.16 13.47 3.70
N CYS A 31 -4.24 12.52 3.86
CA CYS A 31 -3.58 11.95 2.71
C CYS A 31 -4.44 10.81 2.18
N ARG A 32 -5.10 11.12 1.07
CA ARG A 32 -5.81 10.16 0.24
C ARG A 32 -4.83 9.10 -0.26
N LEU A 33 -5.18 7.85 -0.09
CA LEU A 33 -4.40 6.68 -0.48
C LEU A 33 -5.10 5.95 -1.63
N GLY A 34 -4.43 5.88 -2.77
CA GLY A 34 -4.96 5.27 -3.99
C GLY A 34 -4.26 3.99 -4.40
N GLY A 35 -3.14 3.64 -3.77
CA GLY A 35 -2.32 2.52 -4.19
C GLY A 35 -1.02 2.38 -3.43
N PHE A 36 -0.23 1.39 -3.83
CA PHE A 36 1.13 1.13 -3.37
C PHE A 36 2.05 0.73 -4.52
N THR A 37 3.29 1.20 -4.47
CA THR A 37 4.43 0.53 -5.13
C THR A 37 5.05 -0.43 -4.13
N ILE A 38 5.29 -1.67 -4.53
CA ILE A 38 6.00 -2.69 -3.76
C ILE A 38 7.31 -2.97 -4.49
N SER A 39 8.45 -2.69 -3.87
CA SER A 39 9.73 -2.81 -4.55
C SER A 39 10.86 -3.30 -3.64
N THR A 40 11.85 -3.93 -4.25
CA THR A 40 13.08 -4.33 -3.57
C THR A 40 14.25 -4.45 -4.54
N TYR A 41 15.47 -4.39 -4.01
CA TYR A 41 16.65 -4.76 -4.76
C TYR A 41 17.05 -6.19 -4.42
N THR A 42 17.62 -6.92 -5.38
CA THR A 42 18.05 -8.33 -5.21
C THR A 42 19.05 -8.57 -4.06
N HIS A 43 19.65 -7.53 -3.49
CA HIS A 43 20.59 -7.63 -2.36
C HIS A 43 19.98 -7.21 -1.02
N ASN A 44 18.70 -6.80 -0.99
CA ASN A 44 18.02 -6.41 0.24
C ASN A 44 17.42 -7.62 0.94
N ASP A 45 17.26 -7.50 2.25
CA ASP A 45 16.58 -8.45 3.14
C ASP A 45 15.14 -8.02 3.49
N PHE A 46 14.61 -7.00 2.80
CA PHE A 46 13.26 -6.47 2.98
C PHE A 46 12.59 -6.12 1.65
N VAL A 47 11.27 -5.95 1.69
CA VAL A 47 10.46 -5.31 0.65
C VAL A 47 10.02 -3.94 1.14
N GLY A 48 10.19 -2.90 0.32
CA GLY A 48 9.66 -1.57 0.55
C GLY A 48 8.26 -1.42 -0.03
N VAL A 49 7.39 -0.70 0.68
CA VAL A 49 6.04 -0.37 0.24
C VAL A 49 5.86 1.14 0.30
N SER A 50 5.68 1.78 -0.85
CA SER A 50 5.51 3.23 -0.99
C SER A 50 4.05 3.57 -1.33
N ALA A 51 3.44 4.48 -0.57
CA ALA A 51 2.05 4.89 -0.79
C ALA A 51 1.88 5.75 -2.06
N HIS A 52 0.77 5.57 -2.77
CA HIS A 52 0.32 6.48 -3.82
C HIS A 52 -0.77 7.39 -3.28
N SER A 53 -0.58 8.70 -3.47
CA SER A 53 -1.59 9.72 -3.19
C SER A 53 -2.29 10.18 -4.47
N SER A 54 -3.20 11.15 -4.35
CA SER A 54 -3.81 11.80 -5.53
C SER A 54 -2.78 12.47 -6.45
N ASP A 55 -1.58 12.68 -5.95
CA ASP A 55 -0.48 13.37 -6.62
C ASP A 55 0.58 12.39 -7.15
N GLY A 56 0.33 11.08 -7.03
CA GLY A 56 1.25 10.01 -7.40
C GLY A 56 2.00 9.43 -6.21
N GLU A 57 3.12 8.77 -6.49
CA GLU A 57 3.94 8.09 -5.49
C GLU A 57 4.49 9.05 -4.43
N CYS A 58 4.35 8.66 -3.16
CA CYS A 58 4.75 9.45 -2.01
C CYS A 58 5.88 8.76 -1.26
N ASN A 59 7.12 9.11 -1.62
CA ASN A 59 8.33 8.54 -1.01
C ASN A 59 8.51 8.89 0.48
N ALA A 60 7.78 9.88 1.01
CA ALA A 60 7.77 10.19 2.43
C ALA A 60 6.87 9.25 3.25
N LYS A 61 6.02 8.47 2.58
CA LYS A 61 5.02 7.58 3.17
C LYS A 61 5.29 6.17 2.70
N PHE A 62 6.30 5.58 3.32
CA PHE A 62 6.72 4.23 3.02
C PHE A 62 6.95 3.45 4.31
N PHE A 63 6.89 2.13 4.20
CA PHE A 63 7.33 1.21 5.24
C PHE A 63 8.05 0.03 4.60
N GLN A 64 8.70 -0.77 5.44
CA GLN A 64 9.46 -1.94 5.00
C GLN A 64 8.95 -3.18 5.73
N ILE A 65 8.99 -4.31 5.05
CA ILE A 65 8.66 -5.62 5.61
C ILE A 65 9.86 -6.55 5.36
N PRO A 66 10.45 -7.16 6.39
CA PRO A 66 11.49 -8.17 6.21
C PRO A 66 11.03 -9.32 5.32
N LEU A 67 11.93 -9.84 4.47
CA LEU A 67 11.59 -10.91 3.52
C LEU A 67 11.08 -12.17 4.21
N ASP A 68 11.65 -12.52 5.37
CA ASP A 68 11.24 -13.69 6.16
C ASP A 68 9.84 -13.54 6.80
N LYS A 69 9.26 -12.32 6.79
CA LYS A 69 7.93 -12.03 7.33
C LYS A 69 6.85 -11.83 6.29
N ILE A 70 7.19 -11.82 4.99
CA ILE A 70 6.22 -11.53 3.92
C ILE A 70 5.06 -12.52 3.92
N GLU A 71 5.32 -13.82 4.07
CA GLU A 71 4.25 -14.82 4.10
C GLU A 71 3.30 -14.63 5.28
N ASP A 72 3.84 -14.36 6.47
CA ASP A 72 3.05 -14.16 7.68
C ASP A 72 2.20 -12.90 7.58
N PHE A 73 2.78 -11.82 7.04
CA PHE A 73 2.07 -10.59 6.74
C PHE A 73 0.88 -10.83 5.78
N CYS A 74 1.11 -11.54 4.66
CA CYS A 74 0.07 -11.89 3.71
C CYS A 74 -1.03 -12.78 4.32
N LYS A 75 -0.65 -13.79 5.11
CA LYS A 75 -1.59 -14.66 5.84
C LYS A 75 -2.46 -13.84 6.80
N ALA A 76 -1.85 -12.89 7.51
CA ALA A 76 -2.57 -11.99 8.41
C ALA A 76 -3.58 -11.10 7.66
N LEU A 77 -3.17 -10.50 6.52
CA LEU A 77 -4.07 -9.70 5.68
C LEU A 77 -5.30 -10.49 5.23
N VAL A 78 -5.09 -11.72 4.71
CA VAL A 78 -6.18 -12.58 4.26
C VAL A 78 -7.09 -13.00 5.41
N ARG A 79 -6.53 -13.28 6.60
CA ARG A 79 -7.32 -13.63 7.79
C ARG A 79 -8.23 -12.48 8.21
N VAL A 80 -7.70 -11.26 8.26
CA VAL A 80 -8.50 -10.07 8.61
C VAL A 80 -9.62 -9.87 7.60
N LYS A 81 -9.33 -9.98 6.29
CA LYS A 81 -10.37 -9.91 5.25
C LYS A 81 -11.49 -10.93 5.49
N LYS A 82 -11.15 -12.21 5.69
CA LYS A 82 -12.14 -13.27 5.92
C LYS A 82 -13.03 -12.99 7.14
N GLN A 83 -12.46 -12.45 8.21
CA GLN A 83 -13.23 -12.10 9.41
C GLN A 83 -14.25 -10.99 9.11
N VAL A 84 -13.88 -9.99 8.32
CA VAL A 84 -14.81 -8.94 7.88
C VAL A 84 -15.92 -9.52 7.00
N ASP A 85 -15.57 -10.39 6.04
CA ASP A 85 -16.53 -11.04 5.12
C ASP A 85 -17.49 -12.00 5.84
N THR A 86 -17.09 -12.59 6.97
CA THR A 86 -17.95 -13.51 7.75
C THR A 86 -18.92 -12.76 8.67
N ASN A 87 -18.60 -11.51 9.01
CA ASN A 87 -19.38 -10.66 9.91
C ASN A 87 -20.30 -9.67 9.18
N HIS A 88 -20.22 -9.60 7.85
CA HIS A 88 -21.15 -8.90 6.97
C HIS A 88 -22.12 -9.90 6.33
#